data_AF-A0A094CG31-F1
#
_entry.id   AF-A0A094CG31-F1
#
_cell.length_a   1.000
_cell.length_b   1.000
_cell.length_c   1.000
_cell.angle_alpha   90.00
_cell.angle_beta   90.00
_cell.angle_gamma   90.00
#
_symmetry.space_group_name_H-M   'P 1'
#
loop_
_entity.id
_entity.type
_entity.pdbx_description
1 polymer ?
#
loop_
_entity_poly.entity_id
_entity_poly.type
_entity_poly.pdbx_seq_one_letter_code
_entity_poly.pdbx_strand_id
1 'polypeptide(L)'
;MSSRIWDPYSVLNIVDRNNNSASCVGKTRFNKRCRWDISDANIQEIRMILDEREKKRPKYAKNHLRKLAELSLCNDYHRGQASQVMDVWEDAIDDAEANLATNSQTIDDLKLKLRERKNKIAQQSKNLELAAKNEDVLRYNVEQQRSQLALQRRQLDQAMQQLKGSLVGINKLEADELSARKKSDKLEHDLVQAEARQASLLQKVWSLQKHHANEWENATHLRSECDNLKAELSNAQNSILQAKLNLANSHEARDAQKTELDGLRVLHKLTMAELLDSHVASEKQAVKLNSAQNRIKQVQLDLQSLRDANIGLEENLTAALSTLKQARLDFENKLKNAEKQQAELANVQTTLDQTVVTLANSCKSNEEQEVELSIVKKVLQQTELDLETSRKVDKNQKADLEHNLKVNEEQNAELASAQVLLKASQVELEISRKTALEQKATADAVVTQMHAQIVELEKQLSRGFMDRVVLRIKMWFATVIGKMRARAGGRSEQGEDGSLMMV
;
A
#
# COMPACT_ATOMS: atom_id res chain seq x y z
N MET A 1 -23.45 8.53 38.84
CA MET A 1 -22.32 8.38 39.79
C MET A 1 -21.58 9.71 39.87
N SER A 2 -21.08 10.11 41.04
CA SER A 2 -20.25 11.33 41.16
C SER A 2 -18.90 11.09 40.48
N SER A 3 -18.40 12.10 39.75
CA SER A 3 -17.11 12.02 39.06
C SER A 3 -15.96 12.05 40.07
N ARG A 4 -15.36 10.88 40.29
CA ARG A 4 -14.17 10.69 41.12
C ARG A 4 -12.99 11.42 40.48
N ILE A 5 -12.24 12.21 41.26
CA ILE A 5 -11.11 13.01 40.76
C ILE A 5 -9.82 12.19 40.77
N TRP A 6 -9.65 11.36 41.80
CA TRP A 6 -8.52 10.45 42.05
C TRP A 6 -8.98 9.35 43.01
N ASP A 7 -8.22 8.27 43.16
CA ASP A 7 -8.58 7.18 44.09
C ASP A 7 -7.71 7.17 45.36
N PRO A 8 -8.15 7.81 46.45
CA PRO A 8 -7.39 7.85 47.70
C PRO A 8 -7.26 6.48 48.38
N TYR A 9 -8.13 5.51 48.05
CA TYR A 9 -8.03 4.15 48.58
C TYR A 9 -6.79 3.44 48.02
N SER A 10 -6.61 3.44 46.70
CA SER A 10 -5.42 2.86 46.07
C SER A 10 -4.13 3.63 46.39
N VAL A 11 -4.17 4.97 46.48
CA VAL A 11 -2.96 5.78 46.72
C VAL A 11 -2.46 5.66 48.17
N LEU A 12 -3.35 5.70 49.16
CA LEU A 12 -2.95 5.64 50.57
C LEU A 12 -2.84 4.20 51.11
N ASN A 13 -3.48 3.23 50.45
CA ASN A 13 -3.43 1.80 50.77
C ASN A 13 -3.73 1.45 52.25
N ILE A 14 -4.62 2.24 52.87
CA ILE A 14 -5.04 2.08 54.27
C ILE A 14 -6.00 0.89 54.36
N VAL A 15 -7.08 0.95 53.58
CA VAL A 15 -8.20 0.01 53.52
C VAL A 15 -8.64 -0.13 52.07
N ASP A 16 -9.12 -1.30 51.67
CA ASP A 16 -9.79 -1.50 50.38
C ASP A 16 -11.24 -1.03 50.51
N ARG A 17 -11.72 -0.27 49.52
CA ARG A 17 -13.10 0.20 49.43
C ARG A 17 -14.13 -0.92 49.58
N ASN A 18 -13.82 -2.13 49.13
CA ASN A 18 -14.69 -3.29 49.18
C ASN A 18 -14.49 -4.19 50.42
N ASN A 19 -13.38 -4.04 51.16
CA ASN A 19 -13.06 -4.92 52.30
C ASN A 19 -13.32 -4.23 53.64
N ASN A 20 -14.11 -4.86 54.51
CA ASN A 20 -14.45 -4.33 55.82
C ASN A 20 -13.35 -4.51 56.88
N SER A 21 -12.33 -5.35 56.62
CA SER A 21 -11.14 -5.46 57.48
C SER A 21 -9.99 -4.59 56.95
N ALA A 22 -9.21 -3.99 57.85
CA ALA A 22 -7.93 -3.36 57.51
C ALA A 22 -6.91 -3.60 58.63
N SER A 23 -5.67 -3.97 58.28
CA SER A 23 -4.60 -4.11 59.26
C SER A 23 -3.84 -2.79 59.46
N CYS A 24 -3.26 -2.62 60.64
CA CYS A 24 -2.45 -1.48 61.01
C CYS A 24 -1.36 -1.18 59.96
N VAL A 25 -1.28 0.08 59.52
CA VAL A 25 -0.33 0.52 58.47
C VAL A 25 1.10 0.65 59.00
N GLY A 26 1.28 0.64 60.32
CA GLY A 26 2.57 0.72 60.99
C GLY A 26 3.50 -0.42 60.62
N LYS A 27 4.80 -0.18 60.74
CA LYS A 27 5.85 -1.14 60.40
C LYS A 27 6.48 -1.71 61.67
N THR A 28 6.53 -3.02 61.73
CA THR A 28 7.31 -3.76 62.73
C THR A 28 8.81 -3.44 62.59
N ARG A 29 9.62 -3.78 63.60
CA ARG A 29 11.10 -3.67 63.57
C ARG A 29 11.78 -4.35 62.37
N PHE A 30 11.07 -5.24 61.67
CA PHE A 30 11.52 -5.94 60.47
C PHE A 30 11.02 -5.29 59.16
N ASN A 31 10.58 -4.02 59.20
CA ASN A 31 10.02 -3.26 58.07
C ASN A 31 8.76 -3.89 57.42
N LYS A 32 8.12 -4.87 58.08
CA LYS A 32 6.87 -5.52 57.63
C LYS A 32 5.65 -4.82 58.23
N ARG A 33 4.59 -4.61 57.43
CA ARG A 33 3.28 -4.06 57.88
C ARG A 33 2.75 -4.87 59.06
N CYS A 34 2.17 -4.17 60.03
CA CYS A 34 1.58 -4.77 61.22
C CYS A 34 0.38 -5.64 60.84
N ARG A 35 0.24 -6.79 61.52
CA ARG A 35 -0.84 -7.76 61.32
C ARG A 35 -2.06 -7.53 62.21
N TRP A 36 -1.99 -6.55 63.11
CA TRP A 36 -3.10 -6.24 63.99
C TRP A 36 -4.19 -5.50 63.24
N ASP A 37 -5.44 -5.93 63.40
CA ASP A 37 -6.58 -5.28 62.78
C ASP A 37 -6.87 -3.92 63.44
N ILE A 38 -7.32 -2.98 62.61
CA ILE A 38 -7.86 -1.69 63.02
C ILE A 38 -9.32 -1.91 63.44
N SER A 39 -9.81 -1.19 64.44
CA SER A 39 -11.20 -1.33 64.89
C SER A 39 -12.20 -0.91 63.80
N ASP A 40 -13.35 -1.58 63.72
CA ASP A 40 -14.40 -1.27 62.74
C ASP A 40 -14.85 0.20 62.77
N ALA A 41 -14.89 0.80 63.96
CA ALA A 41 -15.19 2.22 64.13
C ALA A 41 -14.15 3.13 63.44
N ASN A 42 -12.86 2.82 63.59
CA ASN A 42 -11.79 3.55 62.90
C ASN A 42 -11.86 3.29 61.38
N ILE A 43 -12.16 2.07 60.94
CA ILE A 43 -12.32 1.72 59.51
C ILE A 43 -13.47 2.52 58.87
N GLN A 44 -14.60 2.66 59.55
CA GLN A 44 -15.71 3.49 59.10
C GLN A 44 -15.32 4.97 59.01
N GLU A 45 -14.64 5.51 60.03
CA GLU A 45 -14.20 6.91 60.01
C GLU A 45 -13.15 7.18 58.90
N ILE A 46 -12.20 6.27 58.69
CA ILE A 46 -11.25 6.30 57.57
C ILE A 46 -12.01 6.36 56.23
N ARG A 47 -12.96 5.44 56.00
CA ARG A 47 -13.76 5.41 54.75
C ARG A 47 -14.51 6.72 54.50
N MET A 48 -15.15 7.29 55.53
CA MET A 48 -15.82 8.60 55.39
C MET A 48 -14.85 9.70 54.93
N ILE A 49 -13.64 9.74 55.50
CA ILE A 49 -12.60 10.70 55.09
C ILE A 49 -12.20 10.44 53.63
N LEU A 50 -11.89 9.20 53.25
CA LEU A 50 -11.45 8.85 51.89
C LEU A 50 -12.53 9.16 50.83
N ASP A 51 -13.80 8.82 51.08
CA ASP A 51 -14.94 9.10 50.19
C ASP A 51 -15.21 10.61 50.01
N GLU A 52 -14.88 11.43 51.02
CA GLU A 52 -14.94 12.88 50.91
C GLU A 52 -13.76 13.44 50.09
N ARG A 53 -12.55 12.87 50.25
CA ARG A 53 -11.34 13.32 49.54
C ARG A 53 -11.31 12.91 48.07
N GLU A 54 -11.94 11.79 47.68
CA GLU A 54 -12.10 11.36 46.28
C GLU A 54 -12.78 12.42 45.39
N LYS A 55 -13.64 13.27 45.98
CA LYS A 55 -14.37 14.35 45.30
C LYS A 55 -13.58 15.67 45.23
N LYS A 56 -12.36 15.70 45.76
CA LYS A 56 -11.47 16.87 45.83
C LYS A 56 -10.12 16.51 45.18
N ARG A 57 -9.29 17.51 44.88
CA ARG A 57 -7.92 17.27 44.38
C ARG A 57 -7.03 16.60 45.45
N PRO A 58 -6.08 15.72 45.06
CA PRO A 58 -5.17 15.03 45.97
C PRO A 58 -4.58 15.91 47.07
N LYS A 59 -4.08 17.11 46.72
CA LYS A 59 -3.46 18.03 47.69
C LYS A 59 -4.32 18.38 48.92
N TYR A 60 -5.65 18.30 48.83
CA TYR A 60 -6.56 18.56 49.95
C TYR A 60 -6.72 17.38 50.93
N ALA A 61 -6.11 16.23 50.65
CA ALA A 61 -6.00 15.12 51.59
C ALA A 61 -4.86 15.30 52.61
N LYS A 62 -3.82 16.10 52.29
CA LYS A 62 -2.72 16.43 53.22
C LYS A 62 -3.22 16.88 54.60
N ASN A 63 -4.24 17.73 54.62
CA ASN A 63 -4.90 18.23 55.84
C ASN A 63 -5.49 17.14 56.76
N HIS A 64 -5.68 15.90 56.27
CA HIS A 64 -6.32 14.80 57.00
C HIS A 64 -5.34 13.65 57.31
N LEU A 65 -4.09 13.72 56.83
CA LEU A 65 -3.10 12.65 57.00
C LEU A 65 -2.84 12.32 58.47
N ARG A 66 -2.78 13.32 59.36
CA ARG A 66 -2.61 13.10 60.81
C ARG A 66 -3.73 12.23 61.39
N LYS A 67 -4.99 12.60 61.11
CA LYS A 67 -6.17 11.87 61.59
C LYS A 67 -6.27 10.47 60.96
N LEU A 68 -5.94 10.34 59.68
CA LEU A 68 -5.85 9.03 59.01
C LEU A 68 -4.76 8.14 59.62
N ALA A 69 -3.59 8.70 59.96
CA ALA A 69 -2.48 7.97 60.57
C ALA A 69 -2.85 7.52 61.99
N GLU A 70 -3.44 8.41 62.81
CA GLU A 70 -3.94 8.08 64.14
C GLU A 70 -4.99 6.96 64.12
N LEU A 71 -5.91 6.96 63.15
CA LEU A 71 -6.95 5.94 63.03
C LEU A 71 -6.45 4.59 62.51
N SER A 72 -5.39 4.60 61.70
CA SER A 72 -4.87 3.41 61.01
C SER A 72 -3.68 2.74 61.71
N LEU A 73 -3.22 3.30 62.82
CA LEU A 73 -2.16 2.75 63.66
C LEU A 73 -2.73 2.11 64.92
N CYS A 74 -2.24 0.93 65.28
CA CYS A 74 -2.66 0.29 66.53
C CYS A 74 -2.08 1.05 67.75
N ASN A 75 -2.95 1.30 68.73
CA ASN A 75 -2.66 2.14 69.90
C ASN A 75 -1.42 1.66 70.67
N ASP A 76 -1.27 0.35 70.84
CA ASP A 76 -0.34 -0.23 71.81
C ASP A 76 1.13 -0.24 71.35
N TYR A 77 1.36 -0.25 70.02
CA TYR A 77 2.70 -0.51 69.46
C TYR A 77 3.16 0.47 68.37
N HIS A 78 2.26 0.96 67.51
CA HIS A 78 2.67 1.72 66.32
C HIS A 78 2.17 3.17 66.31
N ARG A 79 1.44 3.63 67.33
CA ARG A 79 0.93 5.02 67.41
C ARG A 79 2.01 6.09 67.27
N GLY A 80 3.24 5.82 67.72
CA GLY A 80 4.39 6.72 67.55
C GLY A 80 4.92 6.85 66.11
N GLN A 81 4.47 6.02 65.17
CA GLN A 81 4.88 6.07 63.76
C GLN A 81 4.03 7.00 62.89
N ALA A 82 3.07 7.73 63.48
CA ALA A 82 2.13 8.58 62.75
C ALA A 82 2.84 9.53 61.76
N SER A 83 3.88 10.24 62.18
CA SER A 83 4.64 11.14 61.29
C SER A 83 5.26 10.40 60.11
N GLN A 84 5.92 9.25 60.34
CA GLN A 84 6.58 8.47 59.28
C GLN A 84 5.59 7.96 58.23
N VAL A 85 4.37 7.64 58.66
CA VAL A 85 3.28 7.22 57.75
C VAL A 85 2.70 8.43 57.00
N MET A 86 2.59 9.59 57.67
CA MET A 86 2.18 10.84 57.02
C MET A 86 3.16 11.24 55.92
N ASP A 87 4.47 11.18 56.17
CA ASP A 87 5.51 11.58 55.21
C ASP A 87 5.38 10.75 53.90
N VAL A 88 5.29 9.41 54.03
CA VAL A 88 5.12 8.48 52.88
C VAL A 88 3.81 8.74 52.11
N TRP A 89 2.74 9.12 52.81
CA TRP A 89 1.48 9.49 52.16
C TRP A 89 1.48 10.88 51.55
N GLU A 90 2.31 11.78 52.07
CA GLU A 90 2.47 13.11 51.51
C GLU A 90 3.15 13.05 50.13
N ASP A 91 4.23 12.26 50.03
CA ASP A 91 4.88 11.92 48.75
C ASP A 91 3.89 11.29 47.76
N ALA A 92 3.13 10.26 48.20
CA ALA A 92 2.16 9.58 47.35
C ALA A 92 1.00 10.48 46.89
N ILE A 93 0.63 11.50 47.67
CA ILE A 93 -0.36 12.51 47.29
C ILE A 93 0.21 13.50 46.26
N ASP A 94 1.48 13.90 46.40
CA ASP A 94 2.11 14.81 45.45
C ASP A 94 2.34 14.12 44.09
N ASP A 95 2.73 12.84 44.10
CA ASP A 95 2.73 11.99 42.90
C ASP A 95 1.33 11.91 42.26
N ALA A 96 0.27 11.76 43.06
CA ALA A 96 -1.10 11.73 42.55
C ALA A 96 -1.56 13.08 41.97
N GLU A 97 -1.19 14.21 42.56
CA GLU A 97 -1.48 15.55 42.03
C GLU A 97 -0.69 15.83 40.75
N ALA A 98 0.59 15.42 40.68
CA ALA A 98 1.44 15.53 39.50
C ALA A 98 0.88 14.71 38.32
N ASN A 99 0.56 13.43 38.57
CA ASN A 99 -0.07 12.57 37.56
C ASN A 99 -1.41 13.14 37.08
N LEU A 100 -2.21 13.73 37.96
CA LEU A 100 -3.47 14.37 37.59
C LEU A 100 -3.27 15.62 36.72
N ALA A 101 -2.21 16.41 36.96
CA ALA A 101 -1.83 17.54 36.13
C ALA A 101 -1.39 17.08 34.72
N THR A 102 -0.49 16.09 34.64
CA THR A 102 -0.03 15.51 33.37
C THR A 102 -1.18 14.91 32.58
N ASN A 103 -2.07 14.13 33.21
CA ASN A 103 -3.25 13.57 32.57
C ASN A 103 -4.20 14.66 32.04
N SER A 104 -4.40 15.76 32.78
CA SER A 104 -5.19 16.90 32.29
C SER A 104 -4.56 17.53 31.04
N GLN A 105 -3.25 17.74 31.04
CA GLN A 105 -2.52 18.30 29.90
C GLN A 105 -2.59 17.35 28.67
N THR A 106 -2.43 16.04 28.86
CA THR A 106 -2.60 15.04 27.80
C THR A 106 -4.02 15.03 27.24
N ILE A 107 -5.05 15.14 28.09
CA ILE A 107 -6.45 15.23 27.66
C ILE A 107 -6.69 16.49 26.81
N ASP A 108 -6.09 17.63 27.17
CA ASP A 108 -6.28 18.87 26.42
C ASP A 108 -5.47 18.90 25.10
N ASP A 109 -4.29 18.30 25.05
CA ASP A 109 -3.56 18.01 23.80
C ASP A 109 -4.35 17.08 22.87
N LEU A 110 -4.94 16.01 23.40
CA LEU A 110 -5.81 15.12 22.62
C LEU A 110 -7.06 15.85 22.09
N LYS A 111 -7.69 16.74 22.88
CA LYS A 111 -8.80 17.60 22.41
C LYS A 111 -8.35 18.60 21.33
N LEU A 112 -7.10 19.07 21.37
CA LEU A 112 -6.54 19.94 20.34
C LEU A 112 -6.33 19.15 19.04
N LYS A 113 -5.62 18.02 19.09
CA LYS A 113 -5.40 17.10 17.96
C LYS A 113 -6.71 16.61 17.33
N LEU A 114 -7.74 16.38 18.13
CA LEU A 114 -9.08 15.99 17.65
C LEU A 114 -9.77 17.13 16.88
N ARG A 115 -9.64 18.39 17.35
CA ARG A 115 -10.11 19.57 16.60
C ARG A 115 -9.35 19.76 15.28
N GLU A 116 -8.03 19.61 15.28
CA GLU A 116 -7.22 19.68 14.05
C GLU A 116 -7.62 18.62 13.02
N ARG A 117 -7.81 17.36 13.45
CA ARG A 117 -8.29 16.28 12.58
C ARG A 117 -9.68 16.59 12.01
N LYS A 118 -10.60 17.11 12.83
CA LYS A 118 -11.94 17.51 12.39
C LYS A 118 -11.87 18.61 11.32
N ASN A 119 -10.98 19.60 11.47
CA ASN A 119 -10.77 20.66 10.49
C ASN A 119 -10.16 20.12 9.18
N LYS A 120 -9.19 19.21 9.26
CA LYS A 120 -8.60 18.55 8.07
C LYS A 120 -9.64 17.75 7.28
N ILE A 121 -10.49 16.99 7.97
CA ILE A 121 -11.59 16.23 7.35
C ILE A 121 -12.57 17.19 6.65
N ALA A 122 -12.98 18.29 7.30
CA ALA A 122 -13.86 19.27 6.69
C ALA A 122 -13.27 19.90 5.42
N GLN A 123 -11.97 20.21 5.41
CA GLN A 123 -11.26 20.74 4.24
C GLN A 123 -11.17 19.69 3.12
N GLN A 124 -10.88 18.43 3.44
CA GLN A 124 -10.87 17.33 2.47
C GLN A 124 -12.25 17.13 1.83
N SER A 125 -13.33 17.15 2.61
CA SER A 125 -14.70 17.08 2.09
C SER A 125 -15.01 18.21 1.12
N LYS A 126 -14.61 19.45 1.43
CA LYS A 126 -14.78 20.60 0.53
C LYS A 126 -13.98 20.46 -0.77
N ASN A 127 -12.77 19.91 -0.70
CA ASN A 127 -11.95 19.66 -1.89
C ASN A 127 -12.58 18.55 -2.77
N LEU A 128 -13.14 17.50 -2.18
CA LEU A 128 -13.85 16.44 -2.91
C LEU A 128 -15.13 16.97 -3.58
N GLU A 129 -15.89 17.84 -2.91
CA GLU A 129 -17.07 18.49 -3.49
C GLU A 129 -16.71 19.38 -4.71
N LEU A 130 -15.58 20.08 -4.66
CA LEU A 130 -15.04 20.82 -5.80
C LEU A 130 -14.58 19.90 -6.94
N ALA A 131 -13.95 18.76 -6.61
CA ALA A 131 -13.54 17.77 -7.61
C ALA A 131 -14.74 17.17 -8.35
N ALA A 132 -15.82 16.82 -7.62
CA ALA A 132 -17.07 16.32 -8.23
C ALA A 132 -17.70 17.34 -9.18
N LYS A 133 -17.78 18.62 -8.79
CA LYS A 133 -18.29 19.69 -9.67
C LYS A 133 -17.44 19.88 -10.93
N ASN A 134 -16.12 19.76 -10.81
CA ASN A 134 -15.23 19.80 -11.97
C ASN A 134 -15.42 18.57 -12.87
N GLU A 135 -15.67 17.38 -12.30
CA GLU A 135 -15.97 16.18 -13.05
C GLU A 135 -17.26 16.31 -13.87
N ASP A 136 -18.34 16.85 -13.28
CA ASP A 136 -19.60 17.09 -13.98
C ASP A 136 -19.44 18.07 -15.16
N VAL A 137 -18.66 19.15 -14.97
CA VAL A 137 -18.32 20.09 -16.04
C VAL A 137 -17.50 19.41 -17.16
N LEU A 138 -16.54 18.56 -16.80
CA LEU A 138 -15.76 17.80 -17.79
C LEU A 138 -16.62 16.79 -18.55
N ARG A 139 -17.52 16.06 -17.87
CA ARG A 139 -18.49 15.15 -18.50
C ARG A 139 -19.40 15.89 -19.50
N TYR A 140 -19.93 17.05 -19.10
CA TYR A 140 -20.73 17.90 -19.99
C TYR A 140 -19.95 18.33 -21.24
N ASN A 141 -18.73 18.81 -21.08
CA ASN A 141 -17.87 19.22 -22.20
C ASN A 141 -17.53 18.05 -23.14
N VAL A 142 -17.25 16.86 -22.61
CA VAL A 142 -16.99 15.65 -23.40
C VAL A 142 -18.23 15.24 -24.20
N GLU A 143 -19.43 15.32 -23.62
CA GLU A 143 -20.67 14.96 -24.32
C GLU A 143 -21.06 16.00 -25.39
N GLN A 144 -20.76 17.29 -25.15
CA GLN A 144 -20.87 18.33 -26.16
C GLN A 144 -19.93 18.08 -27.35
N GLN A 145 -18.66 17.71 -27.09
CA GLN A 145 -17.69 17.36 -28.14
C GLN A 145 -18.10 16.11 -28.92
N ARG A 146 -18.62 15.07 -28.25
CA ARG A 146 -19.19 13.88 -28.90
C ARG A 146 -20.35 14.24 -29.82
N SER A 147 -21.24 15.13 -29.37
CA SER A 147 -22.37 15.62 -30.17
C SER A 147 -21.91 16.39 -31.42
N GLN A 148 -20.87 17.22 -31.29
CA GLN A 148 -20.26 17.92 -32.43
C GLN A 148 -19.60 16.95 -33.43
N LEU A 149 -18.81 15.99 -32.94
CA LEU A 149 -18.18 14.96 -33.79
C LEU A 149 -19.22 14.07 -34.50
N ALA A 150 -20.34 13.75 -33.84
CA ALA A 150 -21.44 13.01 -34.45
C ALA A 150 -22.13 13.82 -35.57
N LEU A 151 -22.29 15.13 -35.39
CA LEU A 151 -22.82 16.03 -36.44
C LEU A 151 -21.86 16.11 -37.63
N GLN A 152 -20.56 16.32 -37.38
CA GLN A 152 -19.53 16.36 -38.42
C GLN A 152 -19.45 15.06 -39.22
N ARG A 153 -19.55 13.90 -38.55
CA ARG A 153 -19.63 12.59 -39.25
C ARG A 153 -20.84 12.51 -40.18
N ARG A 154 -22.03 12.88 -39.71
CA ARG A 154 -23.24 12.91 -40.57
C ARG A 154 -23.09 13.84 -41.77
N GLN A 155 -22.47 15.01 -41.60
CA GLN A 155 -22.19 15.94 -42.69
C GLN A 155 -21.20 15.33 -43.70
N LEU A 156 -20.14 14.67 -43.23
CA LEU A 156 -19.19 13.97 -44.09
C LEU A 156 -19.83 12.80 -44.85
N ASP A 157 -20.67 12.00 -44.20
CA ASP A 157 -21.42 10.90 -44.82
C ASP A 157 -22.37 11.43 -45.92
N GLN A 158 -23.05 12.55 -45.67
CA GLN A 158 -23.89 13.22 -46.66
C GLN A 158 -23.07 13.74 -47.86
N ALA A 159 -21.94 14.40 -47.61
CA ALA A 159 -21.04 14.88 -48.67
C ALA A 159 -20.47 13.71 -49.50
N MET A 160 -20.12 12.59 -48.86
CA MET A 160 -19.69 11.36 -49.55
C MET A 160 -20.80 10.76 -50.40
N GLN A 161 -22.06 10.74 -49.93
CA GLN A 161 -23.19 10.28 -50.75
C GLN A 161 -23.44 11.20 -51.95
N GLN A 162 -23.35 12.52 -51.77
CA GLN A 162 -23.46 13.49 -52.86
C GLN A 162 -22.35 13.30 -53.90
N LEU A 163 -21.08 13.20 -53.47
CA LEU A 163 -19.94 12.92 -54.34
C LEU A 163 -20.11 11.60 -55.11
N LYS A 164 -20.61 10.54 -54.44
CA LYS A 164 -20.89 9.26 -55.10
C LYS A 164 -22.01 9.38 -56.14
N GLY A 165 -23.04 10.18 -55.88
CA GLY A 165 -24.09 10.53 -56.85
C GLY A 165 -23.53 11.29 -58.06
N SER A 166 -22.71 12.31 -57.81
CA SER A 166 -22.03 13.08 -58.85
C SER A 166 -21.10 12.22 -59.70
N LEU A 167 -20.35 11.29 -59.10
CA LEU A 167 -19.47 10.37 -59.82
C LEU A 167 -20.26 9.43 -60.75
N VAL A 168 -21.42 8.93 -60.33
CA VAL A 168 -22.33 8.18 -61.21
C VAL A 168 -22.84 9.05 -62.36
N GLY A 169 -23.10 10.34 -62.11
CA GLY A 169 -23.43 11.32 -63.14
C GLY A 169 -22.31 11.53 -64.16
N ILE A 170 -21.07 11.71 -63.69
CA ILE A 170 -19.88 11.87 -64.54
C ILE A 170 -19.66 10.61 -65.40
N ASN A 171 -19.67 9.42 -64.81
CA ASN A 171 -19.51 8.16 -65.54
C ASN A 171 -20.58 7.97 -66.64
N LYS A 172 -21.81 8.48 -66.41
CA LYS A 172 -22.85 8.49 -67.43
C LYS A 172 -22.55 9.48 -68.55
N LEU A 173 -22.11 10.70 -68.22
CA LEU A 173 -21.72 11.71 -69.20
C LEU A 173 -20.53 11.24 -70.05
N GLU A 174 -19.53 10.58 -69.46
CA GLU A 174 -18.41 9.97 -70.19
C GLU A 174 -18.89 8.88 -71.16
N ALA A 175 -19.83 8.03 -70.74
CA ALA A 175 -20.42 7.01 -71.61
C ALA A 175 -21.24 7.62 -72.77
N ASP A 176 -22.00 8.68 -72.48
CA ASP A 176 -22.75 9.45 -73.49
C ASP A 176 -21.81 10.19 -74.45
N GLU A 177 -20.69 10.75 -73.97
CA GLU A 177 -19.65 11.37 -74.79
C GLU A 177 -18.95 10.34 -75.68
N LEU A 178 -18.60 9.16 -75.15
CA LEU A 178 -17.96 8.09 -75.92
C LEU A 178 -18.91 7.53 -77.00
N SER A 179 -20.21 7.51 -76.72
CA SER A 179 -21.27 7.23 -77.70
C SER A 179 -21.39 8.33 -78.77
N ALA A 180 -21.25 9.61 -78.39
CA ALA A 180 -21.24 10.74 -79.31
C ALA A 180 -19.99 10.75 -80.20
N ARG A 181 -18.79 10.49 -79.65
CA ARG A 181 -17.53 10.35 -80.40
C ARG A 181 -17.67 9.25 -81.45
N LYS A 182 -18.12 8.04 -81.09
CA LYS A 182 -18.38 6.95 -82.05
C LYS A 182 -19.35 7.33 -83.20
N LYS A 183 -20.31 8.22 -82.95
CA LYS A 183 -21.19 8.76 -84.00
C LYS A 183 -20.48 9.82 -84.85
N SER A 184 -19.64 10.66 -84.25
CA SER A 184 -18.78 11.63 -84.94
C SER A 184 -17.80 10.92 -85.86
N ASP A 185 -17.03 9.94 -85.35
CA ASP A 185 -16.07 9.15 -86.12
C ASP A 185 -16.74 8.46 -87.33
N LYS A 186 -17.97 7.97 -87.14
CA LYS A 186 -18.78 7.41 -88.23
C LYS A 186 -19.18 8.48 -89.26
N LEU A 187 -19.65 9.64 -88.81
CA LEU A 187 -20.02 10.75 -89.71
C LEU A 187 -18.80 11.29 -90.48
N GLU A 188 -17.63 11.32 -89.86
CA GLU A 188 -16.37 11.70 -90.50
C GLU A 188 -15.94 10.66 -91.55
N HIS A 189 -16.04 9.36 -91.24
CA HIS A 189 -15.85 8.29 -92.23
C HIS A 189 -16.85 8.40 -93.39
N ASP A 190 -18.14 8.62 -93.10
CA ASP A 190 -19.19 8.75 -94.12
C ASP A 190 -18.97 10.02 -94.98
N LEU A 191 -18.43 11.11 -94.40
CA LEU A 191 -18.03 12.33 -95.10
C LEU A 191 -16.84 12.08 -96.04
N VAL A 192 -15.77 11.45 -95.56
CA VAL A 192 -14.61 11.06 -96.38
C VAL A 192 -15.02 10.13 -97.53
N GLN A 193 -15.97 9.21 -97.29
CA GLN A 193 -16.52 8.37 -98.35
C GLN A 193 -17.35 9.18 -99.37
N ALA A 194 -18.09 10.20 -98.93
CA ALA A 194 -18.83 11.10 -99.81
C ALA A 194 -17.89 11.98 -100.66
N GLU A 195 -16.81 12.52 -100.08
CA GLU A 195 -15.77 13.27 -100.79
C GLU A 195 -15.06 12.40 -101.83
N ALA A 196 -14.72 11.14 -101.48
CA ALA A 196 -14.14 10.19 -102.43
C ALA A 196 -15.09 9.89 -103.61
N ARG A 197 -16.41 9.78 -103.36
CA ARG A 197 -17.42 9.65 -104.43
C ARG A 197 -17.52 10.93 -105.27
N GLN A 198 -17.46 12.11 -104.65
CA GLN A 198 -17.47 13.39 -105.36
C GLN A 198 -16.23 13.53 -106.25
N ALA A 199 -15.03 13.18 -105.78
CA ALA A 199 -13.81 13.16 -106.57
C ALA A 199 -13.92 12.20 -107.77
N SER A 200 -14.46 11.00 -107.56
CA SER A 200 -14.73 10.03 -108.62
C SER A 200 -15.73 10.56 -109.67
N LEU A 201 -16.79 11.24 -109.23
CA LEU A 201 -17.76 11.89 -110.13
C LEU A 201 -17.14 13.06 -110.90
N LEU A 202 -16.32 13.90 -110.26
CA LEU A 202 -15.60 15.01 -110.91
C LEU A 202 -14.63 14.48 -111.97
N GLN A 203 -13.89 13.40 -111.68
CA GLN A 203 -13.03 12.72 -112.66
C GLN A 203 -13.85 12.20 -113.86
N LYS A 204 -15.06 11.68 -113.62
CA LYS A 204 -15.97 11.21 -114.67
C LYS A 204 -16.56 12.36 -115.50
N VAL A 205 -16.88 13.50 -114.87
CA VAL A 205 -17.27 14.73 -115.57
C VAL A 205 -16.12 15.24 -116.44
N TRP A 206 -14.90 15.26 -115.92
CA TRP A 206 -13.72 15.67 -116.68
C TRP A 206 -13.45 14.75 -117.88
N SER A 207 -13.61 13.43 -117.72
CA SER A 207 -13.48 12.48 -118.84
C SER A 207 -14.57 12.67 -119.90
N LEU A 208 -15.81 13.00 -119.48
CA LEU A 208 -16.91 13.32 -120.40
C LEU A 208 -16.70 14.66 -121.10
N GLN A 209 -16.20 15.69 -120.41
CA GLN A 209 -15.83 16.97 -121.02
C GLN A 209 -14.70 16.79 -122.04
N LYS A 210 -13.71 15.95 -121.76
CA LYS A 210 -12.66 15.60 -122.71
C LYS A 210 -13.20 14.82 -123.91
N HIS A 211 -14.13 13.88 -123.70
CA HIS A 211 -14.80 13.18 -124.80
C HIS A 211 -15.60 14.14 -125.68
N HIS A 212 -16.39 15.02 -125.07
CA HIS A 212 -17.17 16.05 -125.77
C HIS A 212 -16.27 17.04 -126.51
N ALA A 213 -15.10 17.41 -125.96
CA ALA A 213 -14.11 18.24 -126.65
C ALA A 213 -13.58 17.55 -127.91
N ASN A 214 -13.23 16.26 -127.83
CA ASN A 214 -12.81 15.46 -128.99
C ASN A 214 -13.93 15.29 -130.02
N GLU A 215 -15.18 15.11 -129.58
CA GLU A 215 -16.36 15.07 -130.47
C GLU A 215 -16.61 16.42 -131.14
N TRP A 216 -16.37 17.52 -130.42
CA TRP A 216 -16.41 18.87 -130.99
C TRP A 216 -15.30 19.09 -132.02
N GLU A 217 -14.09 18.60 -131.74
CA GLU A 217 -12.96 18.68 -132.67
C GLU A 217 -13.26 17.89 -133.96
N ASN A 218 -13.80 16.68 -133.83
CA ASN A 218 -14.33 15.88 -134.96
C ASN A 218 -15.48 16.60 -135.70
N ALA A 219 -16.39 17.27 -134.98
CA ALA A 219 -17.47 18.04 -135.59
C ALA A 219 -16.96 19.29 -136.32
N THR A 220 -15.88 19.93 -135.84
CA THR A 220 -15.19 21.00 -136.57
C THR A 220 -14.41 20.50 -137.77
N HIS A 221 -13.82 19.30 -137.71
CA HIS A 221 -13.20 18.63 -138.86
C HIS A 221 -14.25 18.38 -139.96
N LEU A 222 -15.36 17.73 -139.62
CA LEU A 222 -16.49 17.51 -140.53
C LEU A 222 -17.07 18.83 -141.07
N ARG A 223 -17.10 19.89 -140.28
CA ARG A 223 -17.53 21.22 -140.75
C ARG A 223 -16.54 21.82 -141.75
N SER A 224 -15.23 21.64 -141.55
CA SER A 224 -14.22 22.05 -142.54
C SER A 224 -14.25 21.21 -143.84
N GLU A 225 -14.61 19.92 -143.76
CA GLU A 225 -14.89 19.11 -144.95
C GLU A 225 -16.15 19.59 -145.68
N CYS A 226 -17.22 19.96 -144.97
CA CYS A 226 -18.39 20.58 -145.57
C CYS A 226 -18.08 21.93 -146.23
N ASP A 227 -17.23 22.78 -145.62
CA ASP A 227 -16.86 24.07 -146.20
C ASP A 227 -15.90 23.93 -147.40
N ASN A 228 -15.04 22.90 -147.44
CA ASN A 228 -14.26 22.53 -148.63
C ASN A 228 -15.16 22.03 -149.78
N LEU A 229 -16.10 21.11 -149.49
CA LEU A 229 -17.10 20.66 -150.49
C LEU A 229 -17.97 21.82 -151.00
N LYS A 230 -18.26 22.80 -150.16
CA LYS A 230 -18.98 24.03 -150.52
C LYS A 230 -18.15 24.97 -151.40
N ALA A 231 -16.83 25.02 -151.20
CA ALA A 231 -15.91 25.75 -152.09
C ALA A 231 -15.80 25.07 -153.48
N GLU A 232 -15.76 23.73 -153.53
CA GLU A 232 -15.80 22.98 -154.79
C GLU A 232 -17.15 23.15 -155.52
N LEU A 233 -18.27 23.12 -154.79
CA LEU A 233 -19.61 23.39 -155.36
C LEU A 233 -19.73 24.80 -155.94
N SER A 234 -19.17 25.81 -155.25
CA SER A 234 -19.18 27.21 -155.67
C SER A 234 -18.38 27.46 -156.96
N ASN A 235 -17.31 26.69 -157.19
CA ASN A 235 -16.56 26.74 -158.46
C ASN A 235 -17.31 26.06 -159.62
N ALA A 236 -18.13 25.03 -159.36
CA ALA A 236 -18.97 24.40 -160.38
C ALA A 236 -20.22 25.25 -160.75
N GLN A 237 -20.81 25.95 -159.78
CA GLN A 237 -22.04 26.74 -160.01
C GLN A 237 -21.84 27.97 -160.92
N ASN A 238 -20.63 28.52 -161.00
CA ASN A 238 -20.32 29.71 -161.81
C ASN A 238 -20.34 29.47 -163.34
N SER A 239 -20.38 28.22 -163.82
CA SER A 239 -20.46 27.92 -165.27
C SER A 239 -21.87 27.65 -165.80
N ILE A 240 -22.88 27.54 -164.94
CA ILE A 240 -24.24 27.09 -165.33
C ILE A 240 -25.30 28.20 -165.19
N LEU A 241 -25.04 29.25 -164.39
CA LEU A 241 -25.98 30.35 -164.15
C LEU A 241 -25.91 31.51 -165.18
N GLN A 242 -25.54 31.20 -166.43
CA GLN A 242 -25.74 32.10 -167.59
C GLN A 242 -26.87 31.62 -168.53
N ALA A 243 -27.92 31.01 -167.97
CA ALA A 243 -29.17 30.74 -168.68
C ALA A 243 -30.40 30.80 -167.75
N LYS A 244 -31.20 31.88 -167.89
CA LYS A 244 -32.63 32.00 -167.49
C LYS A 244 -32.93 31.67 -165.99
N LEU A 245 -33.17 32.62 -165.09
CA LEU A 245 -33.93 33.88 -165.22
C LEU A 245 -35.38 33.63 -165.71
N ASN A 246 -36.29 33.29 -164.79
CA ASN A 246 -37.55 34.03 -164.60
C ASN A 246 -38.45 33.53 -163.44
N LEU A 247 -38.98 34.51 -162.69
CA LEU A 247 -40.09 34.46 -161.70
C LEU A 247 -39.94 33.56 -160.45
N ALA A 248 -40.35 33.98 -159.24
CA ALA A 248 -40.66 35.32 -158.71
C ALA A 248 -40.72 35.27 -157.16
N ASN A 249 -40.29 36.35 -156.50
CA ASN A 249 -40.84 36.98 -155.27
C ASN A 249 -41.23 36.10 -154.05
N SER A 250 -41.00 36.45 -152.77
CA SER A 250 -40.59 37.73 -152.16
C SER A 250 -40.41 37.54 -150.65
N HIS A 251 -39.39 38.15 -150.01
CA HIS A 251 -39.34 38.56 -148.59
C HIS A 251 -39.53 37.48 -147.47
N GLU A 252 -39.00 37.58 -146.25
CA GLU A 252 -38.05 38.52 -145.64
C GLU A 252 -37.29 37.85 -144.48
N ALA A 253 -36.16 38.42 -144.07
CA ALA A 253 -35.47 38.02 -142.84
C ALA A 253 -36.10 38.68 -141.61
N ARG A 254 -36.52 37.91 -140.59
CA ARG A 254 -36.81 38.49 -139.25
C ARG A 254 -36.65 37.61 -138.01
N ASP A 255 -36.54 36.30 -138.12
CA ASP A 255 -36.67 35.41 -136.94
C ASP A 255 -35.36 34.91 -136.29
N ALA A 256 -34.18 35.30 -136.81
CA ALA A 256 -32.89 34.87 -136.25
C ALA A 256 -32.41 35.69 -135.02
N GLN A 257 -32.86 36.94 -134.84
CA GLN A 257 -32.39 37.82 -133.75
C GLN A 257 -33.24 37.79 -132.47
N LYS A 258 -34.37 37.06 -132.47
CA LYS A 258 -35.26 37.00 -131.30
C LYS A 258 -34.81 35.95 -130.28
N THR A 259 -34.36 34.79 -130.75
CA THR A 259 -33.86 33.68 -129.93
C THR A 259 -32.58 33.99 -129.16
N GLU A 260 -31.67 34.76 -129.74
CA GLU A 260 -30.40 35.13 -129.09
C GLU A 260 -30.62 36.14 -127.94
N LEU A 261 -31.55 37.08 -128.11
CA LEU A 261 -31.87 38.11 -127.12
C LEU A 261 -32.71 37.55 -125.95
N ASP A 262 -33.62 36.60 -126.20
CA ASP A 262 -34.29 35.88 -125.12
C ASP A 262 -33.36 34.87 -124.41
N GLY A 263 -32.39 34.26 -125.12
CA GLY A 263 -31.35 33.42 -124.50
C GLY A 263 -30.47 34.19 -123.50
N LEU A 264 -29.97 35.37 -123.88
CA LEU A 264 -29.20 36.24 -122.97
C LEU A 264 -30.06 36.76 -121.81
N ARG A 265 -31.36 37.01 -122.03
CA ARG A 265 -32.29 37.42 -120.97
C ARG A 265 -32.60 36.30 -119.97
N VAL A 266 -32.58 35.04 -120.40
CA VAL A 266 -32.67 33.88 -119.49
C VAL A 266 -31.37 33.69 -118.71
N LEU A 267 -30.21 33.77 -119.37
CA LEU A 267 -28.90 33.63 -118.72
C LEU A 267 -28.65 34.73 -117.67
N HIS A 268 -29.06 35.96 -117.94
CA HIS A 268 -28.97 37.06 -116.96
C HIS A 268 -29.91 36.87 -115.75
N LYS A 269 -31.11 36.31 -115.96
CA LYS A 269 -32.02 35.95 -114.84
C LYS A 269 -31.48 34.80 -114.01
N LEU A 270 -30.87 33.79 -114.66
CA LEU A 270 -30.27 32.65 -113.96
C LEU A 270 -29.08 33.10 -113.09
N THR A 271 -28.16 33.87 -113.65
CA THR A 271 -26.99 34.40 -112.91
C THR A 271 -27.37 35.38 -111.81
N MET A 272 -28.43 36.19 -111.98
CA MET A 272 -28.97 37.02 -110.88
C MET A 272 -29.61 36.17 -109.78
N ALA A 273 -30.30 35.07 -110.11
CA ALA A 273 -30.83 34.14 -109.12
C ALA A 273 -29.70 33.41 -108.36
N GLU A 274 -28.68 32.92 -109.05
CA GLU A 274 -27.49 32.29 -108.44
C GLU A 274 -26.71 33.28 -107.55
N LEU A 275 -26.60 34.56 -107.93
CA LEU A 275 -26.01 35.60 -107.10
C LEU A 275 -26.87 35.91 -105.85
N LEU A 276 -28.20 35.93 -105.97
CA LEU A 276 -29.11 36.08 -104.84
C LEU A 276 -29.05 34.88 -103.88
N ASP A 277 -29.06 33.65 -104.40
CA ASP A 277 -28.92 32.43 -103.59
C ASP A 277 -27.53 32.35 -102.94
N SER A 278 -26.47 32.78 -103.63
CA SER A 278 -25.13 32.95 -103.05
C SER A 278 -25.10 34.02 -101.97
N HIS A 279 -25.80 35.14 -102.13
CA HIS A 279 -25.90 36.19 -101.11
C HIS A 279 -26.60 35.66 -99.86
N VAL A 280 -27.75 35.00 -100.02
CA VAL A 280 -28.52 34.38 -98.92
C VAL A 280 -27.70 33.26 -98.25
N ALA A 281 -26.92 32.48 -99.00
CA ALA A 281 -25.99 31.52 -98.44
C ALA A 281 -24.88 32.19 -97.62
N SER A 282 -24.34 33.32 -98.09
CA SER A 282 -23.30 34.08 -97.38
C SER A 282 -23.83 34.74 -96.10
N GLU A 283 -25.04 35.31 -96.10
CA GLU A 283 -25.71 35.83 -94.89
C GLU A 283 -26.00 34.71 -93.90
N LYS A 284 -26.46 33.55 -94.37
CA LYS A 284 -26.68 32.36 -93.54
C LYS A 284 -25.37 31.83 -92.92
N GLN A 285 -24.23 31.99 -93.60
CA GLN A 285 -22.90 31.73 -93.03
C GLN A 285 -22.50 32.83 -92.02
N ALA A 286 -22.75 34.11 -92.30
CA ALA A 286 -22.45 35.20 -91.37
C ALA A 286 -23.25 35.10 -90.05
N VAL A 287 -24.53 34.71 -90.10
CA VAL A 287 -25.34 34.42 -88.91
C VAL A 287 -24.78 33.23 -88.12
N LYS A 288 -24.33 32.17 -88.80
CA LYS A 288 -23.63 31.04 -88.14
C LYS A 288 -22.30 31.47 -87.52
N LEU A 289 -21.53 32.33 -88.17
CA LEU A 289 -20.26 32.86 -87.67
C LEU A 289 -20.48 33.70 -86.41
N ASN A 290 -21.45 34.62 -86.42
CA ASN A 290 -21.83 35.41 -85.24
C ASN A 290 -22.34 34.52 -84.09
N SER A 291 -23.12 33.49 -84.39
CA SER A 291 -23.56 32.50 -83.39
C SER A 291 -22.36 31.75 -82.78
N ALA A 292 -21.40 31.31 -83.61
CA ALA A 292 -20.18 30.66 -83.15
C ALA A 292 -19.29 31.61 -82.32
N GLN A 293 -19.11 32.87 -82.73
CA GLN A 293 -18.38 33.89 -81.97
C GLN A 293 -19.03 34.16 -80.60
N ASN A 294 -20.36 34.24 -80.53
CA ASN A 294 -21.05 34.41 -79.25
C ASN A 294 -20.89 33.18 -78.35
N ARG A 295 -20.91 31.96 -78.90
CA ARG A 295 -20.58 30.73 -78.15
C ARG A 295 -19.12 30.71 -77.67
N ILE A 296 -18.17 31.17 -78.48
CA ILE A 296 -16.76 31.30 -78.08
C ILE A 296 -16.62 32.29 -76.90
N LYS A 297 -17.27 33.46 -76.98
CA LYS A 297 -17.29 34.43 -75.87
C LYS A 297 -17.91 33.85 -74.60
N GLN A 298 -18.99 33.08 -74.71
CA GLN A 298 -19.59 32.40 -73.55
C GLN A 298 -18.62 31.39 -72.94
N VAL A 299 -18.02 30.51 -73.74
CA VAL A 299 -17.02 29.53 -73.27
C VAL A 299 -15.80 30.22 -72.63
N GLN A 300 -15.39 31.39 -73.12
CA GLN A 300 -14.33 32.18 -72.49
C GLN A 300 -14.73 32.72 -71.11
N LEU A 301 -15.97 33.18 -70.93
CA LEU A 301 -16.51 33.59 -69.63
C LEU A 301 -16.64 32.40 -68.67
N ASP A 302 -17.15 31.27 -69.15
CA ASP A 302 -17.29 30.04 -68.35
C ASP A 302 -15.92 29.52 -67.90
N LEU A 303 -14.91 29.53 -68.79
CA LEU A 303 -13.52 29.20 -68.46
C LEU A 303 -12.89 30.16 -67.45
N GLN A 304 -13.22 31.46 -67.50
CA GLN A 304 -12.74 32.40 -66.51
C GLN A 304 -13.39 32.15 -65.15
N SER A 305 -14.71 31.92 -65.11
CA SER A 305 -15.41 31.57 -63.86
C SER A 305 -14.88 30.27 -63.25
N LEU A 306 -14.53 29.27 -64.07
CA LEU A 306 -13.88 28.04 -63.60
C LEU A 306 -12.46 28.27 -63.05
N ARG A 307 -11.69 29.20 -63.63
CA ARG A 307 -10.37 29.59 -63.09
C ARG A 307 -10.50 30.28 -61.74
N ASP A 308 -11.42 31.23 -61.62
CA ASP A 308 -11.66 31.97 -60.38
C ASP A 308 -12.14 31.02 -59.26
N ALA A 309 -13.01 30.05 -59.61
CA ALA A 309 -13.41 28.98 -58.70
C ALA A 309 -12.26 28.05 -58.31
N ASN A 310 -11.35 27.71 -59.24
CA ASN A 310 -10.18 26.88 -58.94
C ASN A 310 -9.19 27.61 -58.01
N ILE A 311 -8.96 28.91 -58.20
CA ILE A 311 -8.16 29.74 -57.28
C ILE A 311 -8.78 29.70 -55.88
N GLY A 312 -10.09 29.90 -55.77
CA GLY A 312 -10.79 29.79 -54.48
C GLY A 312 -10.68 28.40 -53.84
N LEU A 313 -10.65 27.32 -54.63
CA LEU A 313 -10.39 25.96 -54.12
C LEU A 313 -8.94 25.76 -53.66
N GLU A 314 -7.96 26.31 -54.36
CA GLU A 314 -6.54 26.28 -53.96
C GLU A 314 -6.28 27.07 -52.67
N GLU A 315 -6.92 28.23 -52.51
CA GLU A 315 -6.89 29.01 -51.26
C GLU A 315 -7.51 28.22 -50.09
N ASN A 316 -8.70 27.64 -50.29
CA ASN A 316 -9.36 26.80 -49.30
C ASN A 316 -8.54 25.55 -48.93
N LEU A 317 -7.91 24.89 -49.90
CA LEU A 317 -7.02 23.75 -49.67
C LEU A 317 -5.79 24.17 -48.87
N THR A 318 -5.18 25.32 -49.20
CA THR A 318 -4.03 25.87 -48.49
C THR A 318 -4.39 26.23 -47.03
N ALA A 319 -5.55 26.84 -46.81
CA ALA A 319 -6.09 27.11 -45.48
C ALA A 319 -6.31 25.81 -44.69
N ALA A 320 -6.96 24.80 -45.27
CA ALA A 320 -7.20 23.51 -44.64
C ALA A 320 -5.91 22.76 -44.28
N LEU A 321 -4.90 22.78 -45.16
CA LEU A 321 -3.57 22.23 -44.89
C LEU A 321 -2.86 22.96 -43.75
N SER A 322 -2.99 24.28 -43.67
CA SER A 322 -2.47 25.09 -42.56
C SER A 322 -3.15 24.73 -41.23
N THR A 323 -4.49 24.63 -41.20
CA THR A 323 -5.25 24.19 -40.02
C THR A 323 -4.87 22.77 -39.59
N LEU A 324 -4.70 21.84 -40.53
CA LEU A 324 -4.30 20.46 -40.24
C LEU A 324 -2.86 20.39 -39.69
N LYS A 325 -1.94 21.22 -40.21
CA LYS A 325 -0.58 21.35 -39.68
C LYS A 325 -0.56 21.91 -38.25
N GLN A 326 -1.39 22.90 -37.96
CA GLN A 326 -1.53 23.45 -36.60
C GLN A 326 -2.13 22.41 -35.64
N ALA A 327 -3.23 21.74 -36.03
CA ALA A 327 -3.85 20.70 -35.23
C ALA A 327 -2.86 19.56 -34.92
N ARG A 328 -2.03 19.17 -35.89
CA ARG A 328 -0.95 18.20 -35.68
C ARG A 328 0.07 18.66 -34.65
N LEU A 329 0.54 19.91 -34.72
CA LEU A 329 1.46 20.48 -33.72
C LEU A 329 0.82 20.50 -32.32
N ASP A 330 -0.46 20.84 -32.22
CA ASP A 330 -1.18 20.83 -30.95
C ASP A 330 -1.32 19.40 -30.38
N PHE A 331 -1.52 18.39 -31.24
CA PHE A 331 -1.50 16.98 -30.85
C PHE A 331 -0.10 16.50 -30.42
N GLU A 332 0.96 16.85 -31.15
CA GLU A 332 2.34 16.49 -30.78
C GLU A 332 2.76 17.14 -29.44
N ASN A 333 2.32 18.36 -29.17
CA ASN A 333 2.53 19.03 -27.87
C ASN A 333 1.73 18.37 -26.73
N LYS A 334 0.47 17.97 -26.98
CA LYS A 334 -0.34 17.20 -26.01
C LYS A 334 0.27 15.83 -25.72
N LEU A 335 0.80 15.15 -26.74
CA LEU A 335 1.47 13.86 -26.57
C LEU A 335 2.70 13.97 -25.67
N LYS A 336 3.59 14.93 -25.92
CA LYS A 336 4.76 15.20 -25.05
C LYS A 336 4.38 15.51 -23.60
N ASN A 337 3.29 16.25 -23.39
CA ASN A 337 2.76 16.52 -22.05
C ASN A 337 2.23 15.24 -21.37
N ALA A 338 1.55 14.36 -22.12
CA ALA A 338 1.09 13.07 -21.61
C ALA A 338 2.25 12.12 -21.29
N GLU A 339 3.29 12.05 -22.14
CA GLU A 339 4.53 11.30 -21.89
C GLU A 339 5.23 11.80 -20.61
N LYS A 340 5.31 13.13 -20.41
CA LYS A 340 5.84 13.72 -19.19
C LYS A 340 5.01 13.33 -17.95
N GLN A 341 3.68 13.41 -18.02
CA GLN A 341 2.79 12.99 -16.93
C GLN A 341 2.92 11.49 -16.63
N GLN A 342 3.13 10.65 -17.65
CA GLN A 342 3.37 9.22 -17.47
C GLN A 342 4.71 8.93 -16.80
N ALA A 343 5.76 9.69 -17.12
CA ALA A 343 7.05 9.60 -16.43
C ALA A 343 6.96 10.07 -14.96
N GLU A 344 6.20 11.13 -14.68
CA GLU A 344 5.91 11.59 -13.31
C GLU A 344 5.13 10.51 -12.52
N LEU A 345 4.12 9.89 -13.12
CA LEU A 345 3.37 8.76 -12.53
C LEU A 345 4.26 7.55 -12.23
N ALA A 346 5.17 7.17 -13.15
CA ALA A 346 6.12 6.08 -12.92
C ALA A 346 7.07 6.37 -11.75
N ASN A 347 7.49 7.62 -11.58
CA ASN A 347 8.33 8.05 -10.46
C ASN A 347 7.56 8.03 -9.12
N VAL A 348 6.30 8.48 -9.12
CA VAL A 348 5.39 8.36 -7.96
C VAL A 348 5.17 6.88 -7.60
N GLN A 349 4.95 6.00 -8.57
CA GLN A 349 4.81 4.55 -8.33
C GLN A 349 6.09 3.96 -7.71
N THR A 350 7.26 4.30 -8.26
CA THR A 350 8.56 3.83 -7.73
C THR A 350 8.77 4.29 -6.27
N THR A 351 8.37 5.52 -5.96
CA THR A 351 8.42 6.07 -4.60
C THR A 351 7.44 5.34 -3.67
N LEU A 352 6.22 5.05 -4.15
CA LEU A 352 5.22 4.29 -3.40
C LEU A 352 5.75 2.89 -3.07
N ASP A 353 6.30 2.16 -4.05
CA ASP A 353 6.86 0.82 -3.85
C ASP A 353 8.02 0.83 -2.83
N GLN A 354 8.90 1.84 -2.87
CA GLN A 354 9.95 2.03 -1.86
C GLN A 354 9.38 2.28 -0.45
N THR A 355 8.33 3.08 -0.32
CA THR A 355 7.67 3.30 0.98
C THR A 355 6.96 2.06 1.50
N VAL A 356 6.36 1.24 0.63
CA VAL A 356 5.77 -0.06 0.99
C VAL A 356 6.85 -1.04 1.48
N VAL A 357 7.99 -1.14 0.81
CA VAL A 357 9.13 -1.95 1.27
C VAL A 357 9.64 -1.47 2.64
N THR A 358 9.75 -0.15 2.83
CA THR A 358 10.19 0.44 4.11
C THR A 358 9.20 0.12 5.24
N LEU A 359 7.90 0.22 4.97
CA LEU A 359 6.83 -0.16 5.91
C LEU A 359 6.85 -1.65 6.24
N ALA A 360 7.03 -2.53 5.24
CA ALA A 360 7.12 -3.97 5.44
C ALA A 360 8.31 -4.34 6.35
N ASN A 361 9.48 -3.73 6.12
CA ASN A 361 10.65 -3.92 6.98
C ASN A 361 10.41 -3.40 8.41
N SER A 362 9.72 -2.26 8.57
CA SER A 362 9.35 -1.74 9.89
C SER A 362 8.32 -2.62 10.60
N CYS A 363 7.37 -3.22 9.88
CA CYS A 363 6.41 -4.18 10.46
C CYS A 363 7.13 -5.42 10.95
N LYS A 364 8.06 -5.97 10.16
CA LYS A 364 8.85 -7.13 10.55
C LYS A 364 9.74 -6.86 11.77
N SER A 365 10.36 -5.67 11.84
CA SER A 365 11.11 -5.22 13.02
C SER A 365 10.22 -5.10 14.27
N ASN A 366 8.97 -4.64 14.12
CA ASN A 366 8.00 -4.63 15.22
C ASN A 366 7.55 -6.04 15.63
N GLU A 367 7.35 -6.98 14.70
CA GLU A 367 7.05 -8.39 15.00
C GLU A 367 8.21 -9.04 15.77
N GLU A 368 9.45 -8.78 15.37
CA GLU A 368 10.65 -9.22 16.09
C GLU A 368 10.70 -8.65 17.52
N GLN A 369 10.41 -7.34 17.70
CA GLN A 369 10.29 -6.72 19.03
C GLN A 369 9.13 -7.27 19.87
N GLU A 370 8.00 -7.64 19.25
CA GLU A 370 6.86 -8.25 19.95
C GLU A 370 7.17 -9.68 20.42
N VAL A 371 7.95 -10.43 19.63
CA VAL A 371 8.51 -11.73 20.05
C VAL A 371 9.50 -11.54 21.21
N GLU A 372 10.41 -10.55 21.14
CA GLU A 372 11.31 -10.23 22.25
C GLU A 372 10.54 -9.83 23.53
N LEU A 373 9.52 -8.97 23.43
CA LEU A 373 8.64 -8.62 24.54
C LEU A 373 7.90 -9.84 25.11
N SER A 374 7.47 -10.77 24.25
CA SER A 374 6.84 -12.03 24.67
C SER A 374 7.82 -12.94 25.42
N ILE A 375 9.08 -13.01 24.98
CA ILE A 375 10.16 -13.73 25.68
C ILE A 375 10.46 -13.06 27.03
N VAL A 376 10.66 -11.75 27.07
CA VAL A 376 10.90 -10.96 28.29
C VAL A 376 9.76 -11.14 29.29
N LYS A 377 8.50 -11.15 28.82
CA LYS A 377 7.32 -11.40 29.66
C LYS A 377 7.29 -12.81 30.23
N LYS A 378 7.64 -13.83 29.44
CA LYS A 378 7.77 -15.22 29.93
C LYS A 378 8.90 -15.36 30.95
N VAL A 379 10.04 -14.71 30.71
CA VAL A 379 11.16 -14.69 31.66
C VAL A 379 10.71 -14.02 32.96
N LEU A 380 10.08 -12.83 32.91
CA LEU A 380 9.53 -12.16 34.09
C LEU A 380 8.55 -13.05 34.88
N GLN A 381 7.62 -13.72 34.20
CA GLN A 381 6.69 -14.65 34.84
C GLN A 381 7.40 -15.85 35.48
N GLN A 382 8.45 -16.38 34.83
CA GLN A 382 9.27 -17.43 35.43
C GLN A 382 10.05 -16.92 36.65
N THR A 383 10.64 -15.73 36.59
CA THR A 383 11.35 -15.12 37.73
C THR A 383 10.39 -14.83 38.89
N GLU A 384 9.15 -14.38 38.62
CA GLU A 384 8.11 -14.24 39.65
C GLU A 384 7.72 -15.59 40.27
N LEU A 385 7.60 -16.64 39.44
CA LEU A 385 7.33 -18.01 39.90
C LEU A 385 8.48 -18.52 40.78
N ASP A 386 9.72 -18.36 40.34
CA ASP A 386 10.93 -18.77 41.04
C ASP A 386 11.08 -18.02 42.36
N LEU A 387 10.82 -16.70 42.37
CA LEU A 387 10.79 -15.89 43.59
C LEU A 387 9.68 -16.30 44.55
N GLU A 388 8.49 -16.66 44.06
CA GLU A 388 7.40 -17.15 44.92
C GLU A 388 7.67 -18.58 45.43
N THR A 389 8.38 -19.40 44.65
CA THR A 389 8.87 -20.71 45.09
C THR A 389 9.97 -20.55 46.14
N SER A 390 10.91 -19.62 45.95
CA SER A 390 11.93 -19.26 46.94
C SER A 390 11.30 -18.71 48.22
N ARG A 391 10.27 -17.86 48.13
CA ARG A 391 9.49 -17.41 49.30
C ARG A 391 8.77 -18.55 50.02
N LYS A 392 8.39 -19.63 49.32
CA LYS A 392 7.83 -20.84 49.96
C LYS A 392 8.92 -21.66 50.62
N VAL A 393 10.09 -21.79 50.01
CA VAL A 393 11.28 -22.40 50.64
C VAL A 393 11.70 -21.61 51.88
N ASP A 394 11.78 -20.28 51.83
CA ASP A 394 12.05 -19.41 52.98
C ASP A 394 11.00 -19.54 54.08
N LYS A 395 9.71 -19.69 53.73
CA LYS A 395 8.63 -19.95 54.71
C LYS A 395 8.79 -21.31 55.38
N ASN A 396 9.18 -22.35 54.62
CA ASN A 396 9.40 -23.69 55.14
C ASN A 396 10.66 -23.73 56.01
N GLN A 397 11.80 -23.19 55.54
CA GLN A 397 13.02 -23.05 56.33
C GLN A 397 12.79 -22.20 57.59
N LYS A 398 11.96 -21.16 57.52
CA LYS A 398 11.56 -20.39 58.70
C LYS A 398 10.69 -21.20 59.66
N ALA A 399 9.78 -22.04 59.16
CA ALA A 399 8.99 -22.95 59.99
C ALA A 399 9.87 -24.03 60.64
N ASP A 400 10.84 -24.59 59.91
CA ASP A 400 11.83 -25.54 60.42
C ASP A 400 12.76 -24.87 61.45
N LEU A 401 13.17 -23.62 61.23
CA LEU A 401 13.95 -22.84 62.20
C LEU A 401 13.13 -22.48 63.44
N GLU A 402 11.85 -22.14 63.30
CA GLU A 402 10.95 -21.89 64.45
C GLU A 402 10.65 -23.20 65.21
N HIS A 403 10.53 -24.34 64.52
CA HIS A 403 10.40 -25.65 65.15
C HIS A 403 11.69 -26.04 65.89
N ASN A 404 12.86 -25.88 65.26
CA ASN A 404 14.15 -26.19 65.88
C ASN A 404 14.47 -25.25 67.05
N LEU A 405 14.11 -23.95 66.97
CA LEU A 405 14.19 -23.03 68.11
C LEU A 405 13.31 -23.51 69.26
N LYS A 406 12.06 -23.90 68.98
CA LYS A 406 11.14 -24.39 70.01
C LYS A 406 11.60 -25.70 70.65
N VAL A 407 12.14 -26.63 69.86
CA VAL A 407 12.76 -27.88 70.37
C VAL A 407 14.01 -27.57 71.20
N ASN A 408 14.80 -26.57 70.83
CA ASN A 408 15.97 -26.15 71.59
C ASN A 408 15.58 -25.38 72.88
N GLU A 409 14.47 -24.65 72.88
CA GLU A 409 13.88 -24.05 74.09
C GLU A 409 13.34 -25.14 75.04
N GLU A 410 12.67 -26.17 74.51
CA GLU A 410 12.22 -27.35 75.27
C GLU A 410 13.41 -28.15 75.83
N GLN A 411 14.46 -28.40 75.02
CA GLN A 411 15.70 -29.05 75.48
C GLN A 411 16.46 -28.21 76.52
N ASN A 412 16.47 -26.88 76.41
CA ASN A 412 17.07 -26.02 77.45
C ASN A 412 16.22 -26.01 78.74
N ALA A 413 14.89 -26.13 78.65
CA ALA A 413 14.03 -26.30 79.81
C ALA A 413 14.25 -27.66 80.51
N GLU A 414 14.41 -28.74 79.74
CA GLU A 414 14.81 -30.06 80.25
C GLU A 414 16.21 -30.03 80.86
N LEU A 415 17.18 -29.36 80.25
CA LEU A 415 18.55 -29.24 80.75
C LEU A 415 18.63 -28.37 82.02
N ALA A 416 17.80 -27.33 82.12
CA ALA A 416 17.61 -26.56 83.36
C ALA A 416 16.97 -27.41 84.47
N SER A 417 15.97 -28.23 84.15
CA SER A 417 15.34 -29.18 85.07
C SER A 417 16.35 -30.25 85.56
N ALA A 418 17.15 -30.79 84.64
CA ALA A 418 18.24 -31.72 84.94
C ALA A 418 19.34 -31.06 85.80
N GLN A 419 19.68 -29.78 85.58
CA GLN A 419 20.59 -29.04 86.47
C GLN A 419 20.01 -28.83 87.87
N VAL A 420 18.70 -28.63 88.01
CA VAL A 420 18.04 -28.55 89.33
C VAL A 420 18.10 -29.91 90.04
N LEU A 421 17.79 -31.01 89.33
CA LEU A 421 17.92 -32.37 89.86
C LEU A 421 19.37 -32.71 90.25
N LEU A 422 20.35 -32.35 89.43
CA LEU A 422 21.77 -32.62 89.70
C LEU A 422 22.29 -31.82 90.90
N LYS A 423 21.82 -30.57 91.09
CA LYS A 423 22.07 -29.79 92.30
C LYS A 423 21.39 -30.40 93.54
N ALA A 424 20.16 -30.92 93.41
CA ALA A 424 19.50 -31.63 94.51
C ALA A 424 20.28 -32.90 94.91
N SER A 425 20.72 -33.71 93.94
CA SER A 425 21.56 -34.89 94.19
C SER A 425 22.94 -34.55 94.77
N GLN A 426 23.54 -33.41 94.40
CA GLN A 426 24.77 -32.92 95.05
C GLN A 426 24.53 -32.58 96.53
N VAL A 427 23.40 -31.95 96.88
CA VAL A 427 23.04 -31.66 98.27
C VAL A 427 22.79 -32.96 99.06
N GLU A 428 22.10 -33.96 98.48
CA GLU A 428 21.92 -35.27 99.13
C GLU A 428 23.24 -36.02 99.33
N LEU A 429 24.18 -35.96 98.37
CA LEU A 429 25.54 -36.49 98.51
C LEU A 429 26.34 -35.77 99.60
N GLU A 430 26.20 -34.44 99.71
CA GLU A 430 26.90 -33.64 100.71
C GLU A 430 26.34 -33.89 102.13
N ILE A 431 25.02 -34.05 102.27
CA ILE A 431 24.37 -34.54 103.50
C ILE A 431 24.89 -35.94 103.85
N SER A 432 24.86 -36.89 102.90
CA SER A 432 25.32 -38.27 103.11
C SER A 432 26.80 -38.33 103.51
N ARG A 433 27.65 -37.50 102.90
CA ARG A 433 29.07 -37.35 103.26
C ARG A 433 29.25 -36.80 104.67
N LYS A 434 28.38 -35.89 105.11
CA LYS A 434 28.39 -35.33 106.47
C LYS A 434 27.99 -36.40 107.50
N THR A 435 26.93 -37.17 107.22
CA THR A 435 26.51 -38.30 108.06
C THR A 435 27.59 -39.40 108.12
N ALA A 436 28.28 -39.69 107.01
CA ALA A 436 29.40 -40.63 106.99
C ALA A 436 30.62 -40.13 107.79
N LEU A 437 30.87 -38.82 107.84
CA LEU A 437 31.90 -38.23 108.70
C LEU A 437 31.53 -38.26 110.18
N GLU A 438 30.25 -38.10 110.54
CA GLU A 438 29.76 -38.27 111.91
C GLU A 438 29.79 -39.74 112.36
N GLN A 439 29.48 -40.68 111.46
CA GLN A 439 29.67 -42.12 111.67
C GLN A 439 31.15 -42.50 111.81
N LYS A 440 32.04 -41.86 111.04
CA LYS A 440 33.49 -42.04 111.20
C LYS A 440 33.99 -41.49 112.54
N ALA A 441 33.55 -40.30 112.95
CA ALA A 441 33.94 -39.70 114.23
C ALA A 441 33.48 -40.56 115.43
N THR A 442 32.31 -41.19 115.34
CA THR A 442 31.83 -42.14 116.35
C THR A 442 32.59 -43.48 116.31
N ALA A 443 32.95 -43.98 115.12
CA ALA A 443 33.83 -45.16 114.99
C ALA A 443 35.24 -44.91 115.56
N ASP A 444 35.86 -43.76 115.26
CA ASP A 444 37.18 -43.38 115.77
C ASP A 444 37.15 -43.19 117.31
N ALA A 445 36.04 -42.70 117.87
CA ALA A 445 35.82 -42.66 119.32
C ALA A 445 35.74 -44.06 119.95
N VAL A 446 35.03 -45.00 119.32
CA VAL A 446 34.95 -46.41 119.76
C VAL A 446 36.32 -47.11 119.65
N VAL A 447 37.08 -46.87 118.58
CA VAL A 447 38.45 -47.39 118.43
C VAL A 447 39.36 -46.84 119.53
N THR A 448 39.25 -45.55 119.86
CA THR A 448 40.01 -44.92 120.97
C THR A 448 39.63 -45.54 122.33
N GLN A 449 38.35 -45.83 122.54
CA GLN A 449 37.86 -46.51 123.75
C GLN A 449 38.35 -47.96 123.85
N MET A 450 38.36 -48.71 122.73
CA MET A 450 38.94 -50.06 122.68
C MET A 450 40.46 -50.04 122.91
N HIS A 451 41.18 -49.05 122.38
CA HIS A 451 42.62 -48.90 122.64
C HIS A 451 42.90 -48.66 124.13
N ALA A 452 42.10 -47.83 124.80
CA ALA A 452 42.19 -47.63 126.25
C ALA A 452 41.91 -48.92 127.05
N GLN A 453 40.97 -49.76 126.60
CA GLN A 453 40.71 -51.07 127.21
C GLN A 453 41.85 -52.08 126.98
N ILE A 454 42.47 -52.07 125.80
CA ILE A 454 43.64 -52.92 125.48
C ILE A 454 44.83 -52.54 126.37
N VAL A 455 45.14 -51.25 126.52
CA VAL A 455 46.23 -50.76 127.38
C VAL A 455 46.00 -51.12 128.86
N GLU A 456 44.74 -51.12 129.34
CA GLU A 456 44.42 -51.55 130.70
C GLU A 456 44.51 -53.08 130.87
N LEU A 457 44.15 -53.87 129.85
CA LEU A 457 44.35 -55.32 129.81
C LEU A 457 45.84 -55.70 129.80
N GLU A 458 46.69 -54.99 129.05
CA GLU A 458 48.14 -55.17 129.06
C GLU A 458 48.74 -54.86 130.45
N LYS A 459 48.22 -53.84 131.14
CA LYS A 459 48.55 -53.53 132.55
C LYS A 459 48.21 -54.67 133.52
N GLN A 460 47.07 -55.33 133.32
CA GLN A 460 46.65 -56.45 134.16
C GLN A 460 47.44 -57.73 133.87
N LEU A 461 47.72 -58.03 132.60
CA LEU A 461 48.60 -59.14 132.18
C LEU A 461 50.03 -58.97 132.71
N SER A 462 50.56 -57.75 132.71
CA SER A 462 51.91 -57.44 133.20
C SER A 462 52.10 -57.67 134.70
N ARG A 463 51.03 -57.60 135.52
CA ARG A 463 51.09 -57.92 136.96
C ARG A 463 50.88 -59.40 137.27
N GLY A 464 50.18 -60.15 136.41
CA GLY A 464 49.86 -61.57 136.63
C GLY A 464 50.88 -62.59 136.09
N PHE A 465 51.91 -62.14 135.36
CA PHE A 465 52.87 -63.00 134.65
C PHE A 465 54.15 -63.29 135.46
N MET A 466 54.70 -62.30 136.18
CA MET A 466 55.98 -62.47 136.92
C MET A 466 55.87 -63.49 138.06
N ASP A 467 54.75 -63.55 138.80
CA ASP A 467 54.55 -64.53 139.88
C ASP A 467 54.46 -65.99 139.39
N ARG A 468 54.13 -66.21 138.11
CA ARG A 468 54.06 -67.57 137.52
C ARG A 468 55.35 -68.03 136.84
N VAL A 469 56.24 -67.11 136.46
CA VAL A 469 57.55 -67.43 135.89
C VAL A 469 58.54 -67.87 136.98
N VAL A 470 58.52 -67.23 138.15
CA VAL A 470 59.42 -67.56 139.27
C VAL A 470 59.18 -68.98 139.84
N LEU A 471 57.94 -69.47 139.86
CA LEU A 471 57.65 -70.86 140.29
C LEU A 471 58.07 -71.92 139.26
N ARG A 472 57.95 -71.66 137.95
CA ARG A 472 58.28 -72.66 136.91
C ARG A 472 59.78 -72.86 136.70
N ILE A 473 60.59 -71.81 136.87
CA ILE A 473 62.06 -71.91 136.73
C ILE A 473 62.66 -72.80 137.83
N LYS A 474 62.08 -72.82 139.05
CA LYS A 474 62.50 -73.74 140.13
C LYS A 474 62.17 -75.21 139.87
N MET A 475 61.12 -75.53 139.11
CA MET A 475 60.79 -76.93 138.75
C MET A 475 61.54 -77.43 137.51
N TRP A 476 61.88 -76.56 136.56
CA TRP A 476 62.52 -76.98 135.31
C TRP A 476 63.99 -77.40 135.50
N PHE A 477 64.74 -76.72 136.38
CA PHE A 477 66.13 -77.06 136.68
C PHE A 477 66.34 -78.45 137.31
N ALA A 478 65.28 -79.07 137.86
CA ALA A 478 65.35 -80.39 138.48
C ALA A 478 65.26 -81.56 137.49
N THR A 479 64.89 -81.34 136.23
CA THR A 479 64.42 -82.44 135.34
C THR A 479 65.22 -82.62 134.04
N VAL A 480 66.02 -81.64 133.59
CA VAL A 480 66.65 -81.69 132.24
C VAL A 480 68.15 -81.34 132.20
N ILE A 481 68.92 -81.66 133.25
CA ILE A 481 70.37 -81.94 133.11
C ILE A 481 70.53 -83.42 132.65
N GLY A 482 69.79 -83.80 131.60
CA GLY A 482 69.30 -85.18 131.51
C GLY A 482 68.90 -85.71 130.13
N LYS A 483 69.37 -85.13 129.02
CA LYS A 483 69.69 -85.84 127.76
C LYS A 483 70.18 -84.88 126.66
N MET A 484 71.37 -85.15 126.13
CA MET A 484 71.89 -84.52 124.91
C MET A 484 71.53 -85.34 123.65
N ARG A 485 71.60 -84.66 122.49
CA ARG A 485 72.23 -85.10 121.21
C ARG A 485 71.36 -85.79 120.13
N ALA A 486 71.56 -85.31 118.88
CA ALA A 486 71.04 -85.79 117.56
C ALA A 486 69.52 -85.57 117.32
N ARG A 487 68.95 -85.36 116.11
CA ARG A 487 69.40 -85.15 114.68
C ARG A 487 68.15 -84.64 113.88
N ALA A 488 68.16 -84.23 112.60
CA ALA A 488 68.98 -83.25 111.84
C ALA A 488 68.42 -83.07 110.38
N GLY A 489 68.10 -81.84 109.95
CA GLY A 489 67.59 -81.49 108.59
C GLY A 489 66.08 -81.73 108.36
N GLY A 490 65.39 -81.12 107.38
CA GLY A 490 65.77 -80.01 106.48
C GLY A 490 64.85 -79.84 105.24
N ARG A 491 64.80 -78.61 104.69
CA ARG A 491 64.60 -78.20 103.27
C ARG A 491 63.22 -78.27 102.54
N SER A 492 62.97 -77.23 101.72
CA SER A 492 62.30 -77.17 100.38
C SER A 492 60.82 -77.57 100.21
N GLU A 493 60.02 -77.05 99.27
CA GLU A 493 60.10 -75.93 98.29
C GLU A 493 58.69 -75.67 97.68
N GLN A 494 58.47 -74.48 97.07
CA GLN A 494 57.57 -74.15 95.93
C GLN A 494 56.06 -74.55 95.97
N GLY A 495 55.13 -73.87 95.28
CA GLY A 495 55.17 -72.65 94.44
C GLY A 495 53.87 -72.52 93.62
N GLU A 496 53.61 -71.33 93.05
CA GLU A 496 52.78 -71.08 91.82
C GLU A 496 51.25 -71.42 91.89
N ASP A 497 50.32 -70.78 91.15
CA ASP A 497 50.39 -69.62 90.23
C ASP A 497 49.00 -68.97 90.01
N GLY A 498 49.00 -67.70 89.51
CA GLY A 498 48.01 -67.14 88.54
C GLY A 498 46.52 -66.96 88.92
N SER A 499 45.72 -66.11 88.26
CA SER A 499 45.94 -65.21 87.11
C SER A 499 44.75 -64.21 86.96
N LEU A 500 45.05 -62.95 86.57
CA LEU A 500 44.32 -61.98 85.68
C LEU A 500 42.76 -61.91 85.61
N MET A 501 42.08 -60.79 85.29
CA MET A 501 42.39 -59.46 84.70
C MET A 501 41.46 -58.39 85.34
N MET A 502 41.88 -57.13 85.56
CA MET A 502 41.65 -55.91 84.73
C MET A 502 40.19 -55.64 84.27
N VAL A 503 39.63 -54.42 84.36
CA VAL A 503 40.03 -53.13 84.98
C VAL A 503 38.75 -52.41 85.42
#